data_AF-A0A538HJ54-F1
#
_entry.id   AF-A0A538HJ54-F1
#
_cell.length_a   1.000
_cell.length_b   1.000
_cell.length_c   1.000
_cell.angle_alpha   90.00
_cell.angle_beta   90.00
_cell.angle_gamma   90.00
#
_symmetry.space_group_name_H-M   'P 1'
#
loop_
_entity.id
_entity.type
_entity.pdbx_description
1 polymer ?
#
loop_
_entity_poly.entity_id
_entity_poly.type
_entity_poly.pdbx_seq_one_letter_code
_entity_poly.pdbx_strand_id
1 'polypeptide(L)'
;MVLADRGFPSIGLVLSVLVGGALAAGGANTINCWIERDRDQIMRRTRGRPLPAGEISPSHALVFGIVLELVAFALLWSTVNLLAA
;
A
#
# COMPACT_ATOMS: atom_id res chain seq x y z
N MET A 1 5.85 13.45 18.17
CA MET A 1 6.66 13.88 17.01
C MET A 1 8.04 14.25 17.50
N VAL A 2 9.12 13.64 17.00
CA VAL A 2 10.50 13.82 17.51
C VAL A 2 10.92 15.28 17.62
N LEU A 3 10.52 16.10 16.64
CA LEU A 3 10.79 17.54 16.61
C LEU A 3 9.94 18.35 17.59
N ALA A 4 8.70 17.94 17.85
CA ALA A 4 7.79 18.63 18.77
C ALA A 4 8.04 18.26 20.24
N ASP A 5 8.43 17.01 20.49
CA ASP A 5 8.61 16.45 21.84
C ASP A 5 10.08 16.41 22.29
N ARG A 6 11.02 16.74 21.39
CA ARG A 6 12.49 16.65 21.60
C ARG A 6 12.96 15.28 22.14
N GLY A 7 12.26 14.21 21.78
CA GLY A 7 12.53 12.84 22.22
C GLY A 7 12.18 11.81 21.14
N PHE A 8 12.70 10.59 21.27
CA PHE A 8 12.38 9.52 20.32
C PHE A 8 10.93 9.03 20.52
N PRO A 9 10.20 8.70 19.43
CA PRO A 9 8.87 8.13 19.57
C PRO A 9 8.99 6.72 20.16
N SER A 10 7.92 6.24 20.79
CA SER A 10 7.89 4.86 21.25
C SER A 10 8.13 3.90 20.08
N ILE A 11 8.85 2.80 20.33
CA ILE A 11 9.13 1.79 19.30
C ILE A 11 7.82 1.27 18.68
N GLY A 12 6.77 1.11 19.50
CA GLY A 12 5.44 0.73 19.02
C GLY A 12 4.88 1.71 17.98
N LEU A 13 4.99 3.02 18.21
CA LEU A 13 4.53 4.03 17.26
C LEU A 13 5.33 4.01 15.96
N VAL A 14 6.65 3.83 16.04
CA VAL A 14 7.51 3.69 14.86
C VAL A 14 7.11 2.48 14.04
N LEU A 15 6.90 1.33 14.68
CA LEU A 15 6.46 0.11 14.00
C LEU A 15 5.07 0.27 13.38
N SER A 16 4.12 0.89 14.08
CA SER A 16 2.78 1.17 13.55
C SER A 16 2.83 1.97 12.25
N VAL A 17 3.64 3.04 12.20
CA VAL A 17 3.79 3.88 11.00
C VAL A 17 4.48 3.12 9.88
N LEU A 18 5.54 2.34 10.18
CA LEU A 18 6.25 1.57 9.17
C LEU A 18 5.37 0.48 8.55
N VAL A 19 4.64 -0.26 9.38
CA VAL A 19 3.74 -1.33 8.92
C VAL A 19 2.56 -0.74 8.17
N GLY A 20 1.88 0.26 8.74
CA GLY A 20 0.75 0.93 8.08
C GLY A 20 1.15 1.58 6.75
N GLY A 21 2.28 2.30 6.73
CA GLY A 21 2.82 2.91 5.52
C GLY A 21 3.23 1.89 4.46
N ALA A 22 3.81 0.76 4.84
CA ALA A 22 4.14 -0.32 3.91
C ALA A 22 2.88 -0.96 3.30
N LEU A 23 1.83 -1.16 4.10
CA LEU A 23 0.54 -1.68 3.62
C LEU A 23 -0.12 -0.71 2.64
N ALA A 24 -0.17 0.59 2.97
CA ALA A 24 -0.69 1.62 2.07
C ALA A 24 0.13 1.72 0.77
N ALA A 25 1.46 1.76 0.86
CA ALA A 25 2.31 1.80 -0.34
C ALA A 25 2.12 0.55 -1.22
N GLY A 26 1.96 -0.63 -0.61
CA GLY A 26 1.67 -1.88 -1.30
C GLY A 26 0.27 -1.90 -1.95
N GLY A 27 -0.75 -1.41 -1.25
CA GLY A 27 -2.12 -1.25 -1.75
C GLY A 27 -2.16 -0.33 -2.97
N ALA A 28 -1.62 0.87 -2.83
CA ALA A 28 -1.51 1.86 -3.90
C ALA A 28 -0.73 1.32 -5.10
N ASN A 29 0.40 0.64 -4.89
CA ASN A 29 1.16 0.02 -5.98
C ASN A 29 0.37 -1.08 -6.70
N THR A 30 -0.41 -1.89 -5.95
CA THR A 30 -1.28 -2.92 -6.54
C THR A 30 -2.36 -2.29 -7.41
N ILE A 31 -3.01 -1.24 -6.90
CA ILE A 31 -4.04 -0.50 -7.65
C ILE A 31 -3.44 0.17 -8.89
N ASN A 32 -2.24 0.75 -8.79
CA ASN A 32 -1.52 1.29 -9.94
C ASN A 32 -1.28 0.22 -11.01
N CYS A 33 -0.80 -0.97 -10.62
CA CYS A 33 -0.62 -2.09 -11.55
C CYS A 33 -1.96 -2.52 -12.18
N TRP A 34 -3.06 -2.48 -11.41
CA TRP A 34 -4.40 -2.79 -11.90
C TRP A 34 -4.90 -1.79 -12.94
N ILE A 35 -4.62 -0.49 -12.74
CA ILE A 35 -4.95 0.60 -13.68
C ILE A 35 -4.10 0.48 -14.95
N GLU A 36 -2.81 0.19 -14.82
CA GLU A 36 -1.84 0.17 -15.92
C GLU A 36 -1.84 -1.13 -16.74
N ARG A 37 -2.55 -2.17 -16.31
CA ARG A 37 -2.47 -3.53 -16.86
C ARG A 37 -2.52 -3.61 -18.38
N ASP A 38 -3.38 -2.83 -19.03
CA ASP A 38 -3.57 -2.86 -20.49
C ASP A 38 -2.40 -2.19 -21.22
N ARG A 39 -1.83 -1.12 -20.63
CA ARG A 39 -0.61 -0.48 -21.15
C ARG A 39 0.61 -1.36 -20.94
N ASP A 40 0.69 -2.00 -19.77
CA ASP A 40 1.81 -2.87 -19.45
C ASP A 40 1.91 -4.06 -20.40
N GLN A 41 0.79 -4.57 -20.96
CA GLN A 41 0.79 -5.65 -21.95
C GLN A 41 1.61 -5.33 -23.21
N ILE A 42 1.62 -4.08 -23.66
CA ILE A 42 2.36 -3.66 -24.87
C ILE A 42 3.78 -3.15 -24.55
N MET A 43 4.17 -3.06 -23.28
CA MET A 43 5.48 -2.53 -22.86
C MET A 43 6.50 -3.65 -22.68
N ARG A 44 7.63 -3.59 -23.41
CA ARG A 44 8.71 -4.59 -23.31
C ARG A 44 9.21 -4.82 -21.87
N ARG A 45 9.25 -3.77 -21.05
CA ARG A 45 9.74 -3.80 -19.66
C ARG A 45 8.72 -4.40 -18.67
N THR A 46 7.43 -4.16 -18.85
CA THR A 46 6.40 -4.45 -17.84
C THR A 46 5.37 -5.49 -18.27
N ARG A 47 5.42 -5.98 -19.52
CA ARG A 47 4.58 -7.08 -20.03
C ARG A 47 4.67 -8.39 -19.24
N GLY A 48 5.77 -8.59 -18.50
CA GLY A 48 5.98 -9.76 -17.64
C GLY A 48 5.45 -9.60 -16.21
N ARG A 49 4.77 -8.49 -15.88
CA ARG A 49 4.10 -8.35 -14.58
C ARG A 49 2.91 -9.33 -14.49
N PRO A 50 2.52 -9.78 -13.29
CA PRO A 50 1.48 -10.81 -13.12
C PRO A 50 0.12 -10.48 -13.75
N LEU A 51 -0.30 -9.21 -13.71
CA LEU A 51 -1.57 -8.75 -14.28
C LEU A 51 -1.57 -8.78 -15.82
N PRO A 52 -0.63 -8.13 -16.52
CA PRO A 52 -0.48 -8.23 -17.98
C PRO A 52 -0.30 -9.65 -18.49
N ALA A 53 0.44 -10.49 -17.74
CA ALA A 53 0.71 -11.88 -18.09
C ALA A 53 -0.50 -12.81 -17.88
N GLY A 54 -1.57 -12.33 -17.24
CA GLY A 54 -2.77 -13.12 -16.96
C GLY A 54 -2.61 -14.13 -15.81
N GLU A 55 -1.54 -14.03 -15.02
CA GLU A 55 -1.29 -14.90 -13.86
C GLU A 55 -2.25 -14.60 -12.70
N ILE A 56 -2.75 -13.35 -12.61
CA ILE A 56 -3.70 -12.91 -11.59
C ILE A 56 -4.90 -12.25 -12.27
N SER A 57 -6.11 -12.62 -11.85
CA SER A 57 -7.33 -11.94 -12.29
C SER A 57 -7.31 -10.46 -11.87
N PRO A 58 -7.65 -9.51 -12.76
CA PRO A 58 -7.78 -8.11 -12.40
C PRO A 58 -8.71 -7.87 -11.21
N SER A 59 -9.81 -8.62 -11.08
CA SER A 59 -10.72 -8.46 -9.95
C SER A 59 -10.05 -8.80 -8.61
N HIS A 60 -9.26 -9.87 -8.55
CA HIS A 60 -8.54 -10.27 -7.34
C HIS A 60 -7.46 -9.26 -6.96
N ALA A 61 -6.73 -8.72 -7.94
CA ALA A 61 -5.72 -7.70 -7.67
C ALA A 61 -6.36 -6.40 -7.11
N LEU A 62 -7.50 -5.97 -7.65
CA LEU A 62 -8.20 -4.80 -7.15
C LEU A 62 -8.72 -5.00 -5.72
N VAL A 63 -9.36 -6.15 -5.45
CA VAL A 63 -9.82 -6.48 -4.10
C VAL A 63 -8.66 -6.54 -3.12
N PHE A 64 -7.54 -7.16 -3.51
CA PHE A 64 -6.33 -7.21 -2.68
C PHE A 64 -5.80 -5.81 -2.35
N GLY A 65 -5.68 -4.94 -3.35
CA GLY A 65 -5.25 -3.54 -3.15
C GLY A 65 -6.18 -2.78 -2.20
N ILE A 66 -7.50 -2.87 -2.40
CA ILE A 66 -8.49 -2.21 -1.53
C ILE A 66 -8.42 -2.73 -0.11
N VAL A 67 -8.28 -4.06 0.08
CA VAL A 67 -8.15 -4.65 1.41
C VAL A 67 -6.89 -4.15 2.12
N LEU A 68 -5.76 -4.06 1.41
CA LEU A 68 -4.53 -3.50 1.98
C LEU A 68 -4.73 -2.06 2.45
N GLU A 69 -5.39 -1.21 1.65
CA GLU A 69 -5.69 0.18 2.03
C GLU A 69 -6.60 0.27 3.26
N LEU A 70 -7.67 -0.54 3.31
CA LEU A 70 -8.57 -0.56 4.46
C LEU A 70 -7.85 -1.00 5.74
N VAL A 71 -6.98 -2.00 5.64
CA VAL A 71 -6.16 -2.48 6.78
C VAL A 71 -5.15 -1.42 7.20
N ALA A 72 -4.48 -0.77 6.24
CA ALA A 72 -3.55 0.33 6.52
C ALA A 72 -4.24 1.49 7.25
N PHE A 73 -5.38 1.93 6.74
CA PHE A 73 -6.19 3.00 7.31
C PHE A 73 -6.66 2.65 8.73
N ALA A 74 -7.22 1.46 8.93
CA ALA A 74 -7.67 1.02 10.26
C ALA A 74 -6.51 0.94 11.27
N LEU A 75 -5.34 0.45 10.86
CA LEU A 75 -4.15 0.37 11.70
C LEU A 75 -3.65 1.76 12.09
N LEU A 76 -3.51 2.67 11.13
CA LEU A 76 -2.97 4.01 11.36
C LEU A 76 -3.95 4.88 12.17
N TRP A 77 -5.26 4.77 11.92
CA TRP A 77 -6.24 5.47 12.74
C TRP A 77 -6.17 4.97 14.19
N SER A 78 -6.24 3.66 14.41
CA SER A 78 -6.31 3.10 15.77
C SER A 78 -5.02 3.26 16.58
N THR A 79 -3.85 3.33 15.93
CA THR A 79 -2.55 3.33 16.64
C THR A 79 -1.75 4.62 16.51
N VAL A 80 -2.06 5.50 15.56
CA VAL A 80 -1.32 6.74 15.29
C VAL A 80 -2.22 7.96 15.45
N ASN A 81 -3.12 8.20 14.50
CA ASN A 81 -4.20 9.20 14.52
C ASN A 81 -4.89 9.22 13.14
N LEU A 82 -6.04 9.92 13.07
CA LEU A 82 -6.82 10.04 11.83
C LEU A 82 -6.11 10.82 10.71
N LEU A 83 -5.22 11.78 11.01
CA LEU A 83 -4.53 12.55 9.98
C LEU A 83 -3.44 11.74 9.26
N ALA A 84 -2.90 10.73 9.95
CA ALA A 84 -1.89 9.85 9.41
C ALA A 84 -2.49 8.61 8.73
N ALA A 85 -3.78 8.34 8.92
CA ALA A 85 -4.51 7.22 8.33
C ALA A 85 -4.95 7.55 6.91
#